data_AF-A0A1H1GXK6-F1
#
_entry.id   AF-A0A1H1GXK6-F1
#
_cell.length_a   1.000
_cell.length_b   1.000
_cell.length_c   1.000
_cell.angle_alpha   90.00
_cell.angle_beta   90.00
_cell.angle_gamma   90.00
#
_symmetry.space_group_name_H-M   'P 1'
#
loop_
_entity.id
_entity.type
_entity.pdbx_description
1 polymer ?
#
loop_
_entity_poly.entity_id
_entity_poly.type
_entity_poly.pdbx_seq_one_letter_code
_entity_poly.pdbx_strand_id
1 'polypeptide(L)'
;MNVIITSMPEKLPESVRGLIDEHTPLPANVAFFEERFTTGGALYKTAIGVALIGIGVLLALFGIYDLLHSAVGIGKLSTVDYWPLIAGVVCVFGGYLLVASLKARMKLASDQQGGLKTRYGIFLVDDLLVSRSWFDITVIPRPLFKGLVNHAIRYELEGAAKSFDLPKQIVGREAGEMDQAIGEWAKRGSGS
;
A
#
# COMPACT_ATOMS: atom_id res chain seq x y z
N MET A 1 -5.54 -10.60 24.25
CA MET A 1 -4.96 -9.46 23.48
C MET A 1 -5.97 -9.06 22.41
N ASN A 2 -6.14 -7.76 22.13
CA ASN A 2 -7.02 -7.28 21.07
C ASN A 2 -6.22 -7.07 19.77
N VAL A 3 -6.92 -6.91 18.64
CA VAL A 3 -6.31 -6.52 17.36
C VAL A 3 -5.70 -5.12 17.51
N ILE A 4 -4.49 -4.94 16.99
CA ILE A 4 -3.79 -3.64 16.97
C ILE A 4 -3.56 -3.25 15.52
N ILE A 5 -3.95 -2.02 15.15
CA ILE A 5 -3.66 -1.44 13.83
C ILE A 5 -2.93 -0.12 14.08
N THR A 6 -1.70 0.01 13.61
CA THR A 6 -0.91 1.23 13.83
C THR A 6 0.11 1.47 12.73
N SER A 7 0.38 2.73 12.41
CA SER A 7 1.49 3.15 11.56
C SER A 7 2.77 3.45 12.36
N MET A 8 2.72 3.31 13.69
CA MET A 8 3.78 3.69 14.64
C MET A 8 4.38 2.45 15.31
N PRO A 9 5.54 1.94 14.84
CA PRO A 9 6.21 0.76 15.39
C PRO A 9 6.44 0.81 16.91
N GLU A 10 6.68 1.99 17.46
CA GLU A 10 6.93 2.24 18.88
C GLU A 10 5.72 1.92 19.78
N LYS A 11 4.50 1.93 19.22
CA LYS A 11 3.26 1.58 19.93
C LYS A 11 3.02 0.07 20.00
N LEU A 12 3.83 -0.73 19.31
CA LEU A 12 3.68 -2.18 19.31
C LEU A 12 4.29 -2.80 20.58
N PRO A 13 3.73 -3.93 21.05
CA PRO A 13 4.36 -4.75 22.07
C PRO A 13 5.79 -5.12 21.66
N GLU A 14 6.69 -5.22 22.64
CA GLU A 14 8.11 -5.48 22.42
C GLU A 14 8.36 -6.77 21.63
N SER A 15 7.57 -7.81 21.89
CA SER A 15 7.62 -9.08 21.17
C SER A 15 7.32 -8.96 19.67
N VAL A 16 6.47 -8.01 19.26
CA VAL A 16 6.15 -7.74 17.85
C VAL A 16 7.18 -6.80 17.24
N ARG A 17 7.68 -5.84 18.02
CA ARG A 17 8.67 -4.85 17.57
C ARG A 17 9.97 -5.51 17.12
N GLY A 18 10.42 -6.54 17.85
CA GLY A 18 11.59 -7.33 17.47
C GLY A 18 11.44 -8.11 16.17
N LEU A 19 10.21 -8.39 15.71
CA LEU A 19 9.96 -9.06 14.43
C LEU A 19 10.16 -8.10 13.26
N ILE A 20 9.71 -6.86 13.41
CA ILE A 20 9.76 -5.84 12.35
C ILE A 20 11.10 -5.11 12.28
N ASP A 21 11.91 -5.10 13.34
CA ASP A 21 13.23 -4.49 13.34
C ASP A 21 14.17 -5.24 12.40
N GLU A 22 14.65 -4.57 11.35
CA GLU A 22 15.47 -5.17 10.30
C GLU A 22 16.82 -5.72 10.82
N HIS A 23 17.30 -5.19 11.95
CA HIS A 23 18.61 -5.50 12.52
C HIS A 23 18.61 -6.71 13.46
N THR A 24 17.46 -7.17 13.95
CA THR A 24 17.36 -8.28 14.93
C THR A 24 17.05 -9.60 14.24
N PRO A 25 17.86 -10.67 14.31
CA PRO A 25 17.55 -11.92 13.61
C PRO A 25 16.12 -12.43 13.92
N LEU A 26 15.42 -12.94 12.91
CA LEU A 26 14.08 -13.48 13.12
C LEU A 26 14.14 -14.72 14.03
N PRO A 27 13.23 -14.86 15.01
CA PRO A 27 13.17 -16.06 15.83
C PRO A 27 12.89 -17.30 14.98
N ALA A 28 13.48 -18.44 15.35
CA ALA A 28 13.40 -19.67 14.56
C ALA A 28 11.97 -20.23 14.42
N ASN A 29 11.07 -19.90 15.34
CA ASN A 29 9.67 -20.33 15.34
C ASN A 29 8.73 -19.41 14.53
N VAL A 30 9.25 -18.38 13.86
CA VAL A 30 8.43 -17.43 13.09
C VAL A 30 8.50 -17.75 11.61
N ALA A 31 7.34 -18.04 11.00
CA ALA A 31 7.22 -18.12 9.56
C ALA A 31 7.01 -16.71 8.99
N PHE A 32 7.97 -16.24 8.19
CA PHE A 32 7.93 -14.94 7.53
C PHE A 32 7.74 -15.11 6.02
N PHE A 33 6.78 -14.36 5.47
CA PHE A 33 6.49 -14.26 4.05
C PHE A 33 6.73 -12.82 3.61
N GLU A 34 7.87 -12.57 2.97
CA GLU A 34 8.26 -11.23 2.56
C GLU A 34 7.46 -10.77 1.33
N GLU A 35 6.81 -9.62 1.44
CA GLU A 35 6.13 -8.96 0.31
C GLU A 35 7.18 -8.48 -0.69
N ARG A 36 7.01 -8.88 -1.96
CA ARG A 36 7.87 -8.43 -3.05
C ARG A 36 7.28 -7.19 -3.71
N PHE A 37 8.01 -6.09 -3.66
CA PHE A 37 7.65 -4.90 -4.43
C PHE A 37 8.15 -5.05 -5.88
N THR A 38 7.23 -5.16 -6.84
CA THR A 38 7.59 -5.18 -8.27
C THR A 38 7.71 -3.79 -8.87
N THR A 39 8.85 -3.54 -9.51
CA THR A 39 9.12 -2.29 -10.24
C THR A 39 8.19 -2.10 -11.43
N GLY A 40 7.70 -3.18 -12.05
CA GLY A 40 6.83 -3.11 -13.23
C GLY A 40 5.47 -2.44 -12.97
N GLY A 41 4.83 -2.76 -11.83
CA GLY A 41 3.59 -2.10 -11.42
C GLY A 41 3.80 -0.62 -11.04
N ALA A 42 4.99 -0.29 -10.52
CA ALA A 42 5.37 1.09 -10.23
C ALA A 42 5.62 1.90 -11.51
N LEU A 43 6.26 1.32 -12.53
CA LEU A 43 6.51 1.93 -13.84
C LEU A 43 5.20 2.27 -14.57
N TYR A 44 4.25 1.33 -14.64
CA TYR A 44 2.95 1.59 -15.27
C TYR A 44 2.19 2.74 -14.58
N LYS A 45 2.17 2.76 -13.24
CA LYS A 45 1.55 3.85 -12.48
C LYS A 45 2.30 5.17 -12.68
N THR A 46 3.63 5.14 -12.79
CA THR A 46 4.43 6.34 -13.09
C THR A 46 4.07 6.91 -14.45
N ALA A 47 3.93 6.04 -15.47
CA ALA A 47 3.51 6.45 -16.80
C ALA A 47 2.12 7.11 -16.80
N ILE A 48 1.16 6.57 -16.04
CA ILE A 48 -0.15 7.21 -15.84
C ILE A 48 0.00 8.59 -15.18
N GLY A 49 0.81 8.70 -14.12
CA GLY A 49 1.03 9.96 -13.43
C GLY A 49 1.64 11.04 -14.33
N VAL A 50 2.66 10.68 -15.12
CA VAL A 50 3.29 11.58 -16.10
C VAL A 50 2.31 11.98 -17.20
N ALA A 51 1.53 11.03 -17.73
CA ALA A 51 0.52 11.33 -18.74
C ALA A 51 -0.55 12.29 -18.19
N LEU A 52 -0.99 12.09 -16.94
CA LEU A 52 -1.97 12.96 -16.29
C LEU A 52 -1.43 14.38 -16.08
N ILE A 53 -0.14 14.52 -15.71
CA ILE A 53 0.53 15.82 -15.65
C ILE A 53 0.54 16.48 -17.03
N GLY A 54 0.95 15.74 -18.08
CA GLY A 54 0.98 16.26 -19.45
C GLY A 54 -0.38 16.77 -19.93
N ILE A 55 -1.43 15.97 -19.75
CA ILE A 55 -2.81 16.36 -20.07
C ILE A 55 -3.24 17.58 -19.24
N GLY A 56 -2.92 17.59 -17.94
CA GLY A 56 -3.26 18.70 -17.06
C GLY A 56 -2.59 20.02 -17.47
N VAL A 57 -1.32 19.99 -17.88
CA VAL A 57 -0.61 21.16 -18.40
C VAL A 57 -1.26 21.67 -19.69
N LEU A 58 -1.61 20.79 -20.62
CA LEU A 58 -2.28 21.18 -21.87
C LEU A 58 -3.64 21.84 -21.60
N LEU A 59 -4.45 21.29 -20.70
CA LEU A 59 -5.74 21.86 -20.29
C LEU A 59 -5.57 23.23 -19.62
N ALA A 60 -4.56 23.37 -18.75
CA ALA A 60 -4.27 24.64 -18.10
C ALA A 60 -3.83 25.71 -19.11
N LEU A 61 -2.95 25.36 -20.07
CA LEU A 61 -2.54 26.26 -21.14
C LEU A 61 -3.69 26.67 -22.05
N PHE A 62 -4.60 25.73 -22.36
CA PHE A 62 -5.81 26.02 -23.13
C PHE A 62 -6.73 27.01 -22.39
N GLY A 63 -6.98 26.77 -21.09
CA GLY A 63 -7.77 27.72 -20.28
C GLY A 63 -7.12 29.10 -20.13
N ILE A 64 -5.78 29.17 -20.03
CA ILE A 64 -5.04 30.44 -20.02
C ILE A 64 -5.15 31.15 -21.37
N TYR A 65 -5.04 30.42 -22.47
CA TYR A 65 -5.20 30.97 -23.82
C TYR A 65 -6.60 31.57 -24.03
N ASP A 66 -7.65 30.85 -23.64
CA ASP A 66 -9.03 31.35 -23.73
C ASP A 66 -9.24 32.61 -22.88
N LEU A 67 -8.67 32.64 -21.66
CA LEU A 67 -8.72 33.81 -20.79
C LEU A 67 -8.03 35.03 -21.42
N LEU A 68 -6.84 34.84 -22.00
CA LEU A 68 -6.08 35.90 -22.69
C LEU A 68 -6.81 36.38 -23.94
N HIS A 69 -7.35 35.45 -24.75
CA HIS A 69 -8.06 35.79 -25.97
C HIS A 69 -9.34 36.59 -25.68
N SER A 70 -10.06 36.23 -24.61
CA SER A 70 -11.22 36.98 -24.13
C SER A 70 -10.82 38.37 -23.62
N ALA A 71 -9.73 38.49 -22.86
CA ALA A 71 -9.26 39.76 -22.31
C ALA A 71 -8.78 40.77 -23.38
N VAL A 72 -8.25 40.29 -24.52
CA VAL A 72 -7.79 41.12 -25.64
C VAL A 72 -8.94 41.55 -26.57
N GLY A 73 -10.19 41.10 -26.31
CA GLY A 73 -11.38 41.60 -27.00
C GLY A 73 -11.55 41.15 -28.45
N ILE A 74 -10.88 40.07 -28.86
CA ILE A 74 -10.95 39.55 -30.24
C ILE A 74 -12.16 38.60 -30.43
N GLY A 75 -12.87 38.24 -29.36
CA GLY A 75 -14.08 37.41 -29.39
C GLY A 75 -15.32 38.09 -28.79
N LYS A 76 -16.50 37.82 -29.36
CA LYS A 76 -17.82 38.20 -28.80
C LYS A 76 -17.93 37.74 -27.35
N LEU A 77 -18.70 38.48 -26.52
CA LEU A 77 -19.06 38.16 -25.13
C LEU A 77 -19.54 36.69 -24.98
N SER A 78 -18.63 35.74 -24.89
CA SER A 78 -18.86 34.40 -24.37
C SER A 78 -18.25 34.36 -22.99
N THR A 79 -19.06 34.00 -22.00
CA THR A 79 -18.63 33.73 -20.63
C THR A 79 -17.34 32.91 -20.64
N VAL A 80 -16.27 33.45 -20.04
CA VAL A 80 -15.00 32.73 -19.91
C VAL A 80 -15.26 31.44 -19.15
N ASP A 81 -15.04 30.30 -19.80
CA ASP A 81 -15.15 29.00 -19.14
C ASP A 81 -13.83 28.68 -18.45
N TYR A 82 -13.84 28.72 -17.11
CA TYR A 82 -12.67 28.43 -16.28
C TYR A 82 -12.47 26.92 -16.06
N TRP A 83 -13.41 26.08 -16.50
CA TRP A 83 -13.34 24.64 -16.29
C TRP A 83 -12.06 23.99 -16.83
N PRO A 84 -11.57 24.30 -18.05
CA PRO A 84 -10.33 23.73 -18.56
C PRO A 84 -9.12 24.05 -17.67
N LEU A 85 -9.06 25.27 -17.13
CA LEU A 85 -7.99 25.68 -16.23
C LEU A 85 -8.04 24.91 -14.90
N ILE A 86 -9.22 24.84 -14.29
CA ILE A 86 -9.43 24.12 -13.01
C ILE A 86 -9.12 22.63 -13.19
N ALA A 87 -9.66 22.01 -14.25
CA ALA A 87 -9.40 20.62 -14.57
C ALA A 87 -7.91 20.36 -14.80
N GLY A 88 -7.23 21.28 -15.51
CA GLY A 88 -5.79 21.21 -15.74
C GLY A 88 -4.99 21.20 -14.44
N VAL A 89 -5.26 22.13 -13.52
CA VAL A 89 -4.60 22.20 -12.21
C VAL A 89 -4.83 20.93 -11.40
N VAL A 90 -6.07 20.42 -11.35
CA VAL A 90 -6.40 19.18 -10.63
C VAL A 90 -5.66 17.98 -11.21
N CYS A 91 -5.59 17.86 -12.55
CA CYS A 91 -4.85 16.79 -13.22
C CYS A 91 -3.35 16.85 -12.92
N VAL A 92 -2.73 18.05 -12.99
CA VAL A 92 -1.31 18.23 -12.64
C VAL A 92 -1.05 17.85 -11.20
N PHE A 93 -1.88 18.32 -10.27
CA PHE A 93 -1.72 18.03 -8.85
C PHE A 93 -1.91 16.54 -8.55
N GLY A 94 -2.96 15.91 -9.10
CA GLY A 94 -3.21 14.48 -8.94
C GLY A 94 -2.08 13.62 -9.52
N GLY A 95 -1.57 13.98 -10.70
CA GLY A 95 -0.44 13.29 -11.32
C GLY A 95 0.85 13.45 -10.51
N TYR A 96 1.10 14.65 -9.97
CA TYR A 96 2.21 14.90 -9.07
C TYR A 96 2.14 14.04 -7.81
N LEU A 97 1.00 14.00 -7.12
CA LEU A 97 0.81 13.16 -5.93
C LEU A 97 1.05 11.68 -6.24
N LEU A 98 0.58 11.22 -7.41
CA LEU A 98 0.76 9.84 -7.83
C LEU A 98 2.24 9.51 -8.06
N VAL A 99 2.98 10.35 -8.79
CA VAL A 99 4.44 10.19 -9.00
C VAL A 99 5.23 10.29 -7.69
N ALA A 100 4.89 11.26 -6.83
CA ALA A 100 5.56 11.44 -5.54
C ALA A 100 5.39 10.21 -4.63
N SER A 101 4.19 9.62 -4.60
CA SER A 101 3.92 8.40 -3.83
C SER A 101 4.70 7.18 -4.34
N LEU A 102 5.02 7.14 -5.63
CA LEU A 102 5.75 6.04 -6.27
C LEU A 102 7.25 6.06 -5.97
N LYS A 103 7.84 7.25 -5.78
CA LYS A 103 9.26 7.39 -5.44
C LYS A 103 9.62 6.58 -4.18
N ALA A 104 8.73 6.59 -3.18
CA ALA A 104 8.93 5.82 -1.96
C ALA A 104 8.87 4.30 -2.20
N ARG A 105 7.92 3.84 -3.05
CA ARG A 105 7.83 2.44 -3.47
C ARG A 105 9.03 1.97 -4.28
N MET A 106 9.55 2.83 -5.17
CA MET A 106 10.75 2.52 -5.95
C MET A 106 11.99 2.40 -5.07
N LYS A 107 12.13 3.27 -4.06
CA LYS A 107 13.21 3.17 -3.10
C LYS A 107 13.18 1.82 -2.37
N LEU A 108 12.01 1.42 -1.85
CA LEU A 108 11.85 0.11 -1.22
C LEU A 108 12.17 -1.07 -2.16
N ALA A 109 11.65 -1.03 -3.38
CA ALA A 109 11.92 -2.08 -4.36
C ALA A 109 13.42 -2.16 -4.70
N SER A 110 14.10 -1.01 -4.79
CA SER A 110 15.55 -0.92 -4.97
C SER A 110 16.30 -1.46 -3.75
N ASP A 111 15.87 -1.12 -2.54
CA ASP A 111 16.48 -1.57 -1.29
C ASP A 111 16.34 -3.10 -1.17
N GLN A 112 15.16 -3.67 -1.49
CA GLN A 112 14.94 -5.12 -1.58
C GLN A 112 15.83 -5.79 -2.64
N GLN A 113 15.94 -5.20 -3.84
CA GLN A 113 16.82 -5.71 -4.90
C GLN A 113 18.31 -5.62 -4.53
N GLY A 114 18.68 -4.63 -3.71
CA GLY A 114 20.00 -4.48 -3.12
C GLY A 114 20.30 -5.45 -1.96
N GLY A 115 19.35 -6.32 -1.60
CA GLY A 115 19.49 -7.29 -0.51
C GLY A 115 19.32 -6.69 0.88
N LEU A 116 18.78 -5.46 0.99
CA LEU A 116 18.43 -4.87 2.29
C LEU A 116 17.16 -5.55 2.83
N LYS A 117 17.18 -5.92 4.11
CA LYS A 117 16.12 -6.68 4.78
C LYS A 117 14.94 -5.79 5.14
N THR A 118 14.05 -5.51 4.19
CA THR A 118 12.97 -4.53 4.40
C THR A 118 11.81 -5.00 5.32
N ARG A 119 11.72 -6.30 5.64
CA ARG A 119 10.74 -6.88 6.59
C ARG A 119 9.29 -6.39 6.42
N TYR A 120 8.85 -6.22 5.18
CA TYR A 120 7.45 -6.03 4.82
C TYR A 120 6.85 -7.38 4.44
N GLY A 121 5.60 -7.62 4.85
CA GLY A 121 4.90 -8.87 4.58
C GLY A 121 4.20 -9.45 5.81
N ILE A 122 4.06 -10.77 5.83
CA ILE A 122 3.27 -11.49 6.84
C ILE A 122 4.20 -12.30 7.75
N PHE A 123 4.04 -12.12 9.06
CA PHE A 123 4.69 -12.93 10.08
C PHE A 123 3.64 -13.78 10.79
N LEU A 124 3.90 -15.08 10.87
CA LEU A 124 3.11 -16.03 11.64
C LEU A 124 3.92 -16.43 12.87
N VAL A 125 3.44 -15.99 14.04
CA VAL A 125 3.93 -16.35 15.37
C VAL A 125 2.89 -17.28 16.00
N ASP A 126 3.27 -18.14 16.93
CA ASP A 126 2.37 -19.14 17.50
C ASP A 126 0.97 -18.61 17.88
N ASP A 127 0.85 -17.42 18.47
CA ASP A 127 -0.46 -16.86 18.86
C ASP A 127 -0.92 -15.64 18.05
N LEU A 128 -0.07 -15.12 17.15
CA LEU A 128 -0.28 -13.85 16.48
C LEU A 128 0.02 -13.95 14.99
N LEU A 129 -0.84 -13.33 14.19
CA LEU A 129 -0.55 -12.98 12.80
C LEU A 129 -0.22 -11.50 12.74
N VAL A 130 0.95 -11.15 12.23
CA VAL A 130 1.37 -9.76 12.05
C VAL A 130 1.48 -9.49 10.56
N SER A 131 0.69 -8.54 10.06
CA SER A 131 0.85 -7.99 8.72
C SER A 131 1.57 -6.65 8.84
N ARG A 132 2.73 -6.52 8.20
CA ARG A 132 3.43 -5.25 8.05
C ARG A 132 3.36 -4.82 6.60
N SER A 133 2.53 -3.83 6.34
CA SER A 133 2.44 -3.15 5.04
C SER A 133 3.28 -1.88 5.08
N TRP A 134 3.32 -1.18 3.93
CA TRP A 134 3.90 0.16 3.85
C TRP A 134 3.17 1.21 4.71
N PHE A 135 1.86 1.07 4.89
CA PHE A 135 1.04 2.09 5.53
C PHE A 135 0.76 1.79 7.00
N ASP A 136 0.72 0.52 7.36
CA ASP A 136 0.22 0.08 8.65
C ASP A 136 0.80 -1.27 9.04
N ILE A 137 0.75 -1.51 10.35
CA ILE A 137 1.06 -2.78 10.99
C ILE A 137 -0.21 -3.24 11.67
N THR A 138 -0.69 -4.41 11.24
CA THR A 138 -1.89 -5.03 11.79
C THR A 138 -1.49 -6.32 12.51
N VAL A 139 -1.75 -6.35 13.82
CA VAL A 139 -1.51 -7.51 14.69
C VAL A 139 -2.85 -8.16 15.00
N ILE A 140 -3.04 -9.40 14.57
CA ILE A 140 -4.25 -10.18 14.78
C ILE A 140 -3.95 -11.33 15.73
N PRO A 141 -4.51 -11.29 16.95
CA PRO A 141 -4.55 -12.45 17.83
C PRO A 141 -5.33 -13.59 17.17
N ARG A 142 -4.79 -14.80 17.27
CA ARG A 142 -5.38 -16.02 16.75
C ARG A 142 -6.87 -16.21 17.10
N PRO A 143 -7.37 -15.95 18.33
CA PRO A 143 -8.80 -16.10 18.63
C PRO A 143 -9.73 -15.16 17.84
N LEU A 144 -9.18 -14.05 17.34
CA LEU A 144 -9.92 -13.05 16.57
C LEU A 144 -9.81 -13.29 15.05
N PHE A 145 -9.03 -14.28 14.62
CA PHE A 145 -8.96 -14.72 13.23
C PHE A 145 -10.23 -15.51 12.86
N LYS A 146 -10.90 -15.10 11.78
CA LYS A 146 -12.17 -15.70 11.31
C LYS A 146 -12.01 -16.53 10.03
N GLY A 147 -10.80 -16.59 9.48
CA GLY A 147 -10.51 -17.41 8.31
C GLY A 147 -9.83 -16.65 7.18
N LEU A 148 -9.47 -17.41 6.15
CA LEU A 148 -8.88 -16.93 4.91
C LEU A 148 -9.83 -17.23 3.76
N VAL A 149 -10.26 -16.21 3.02
CA VAL A 149 -11.19 -16.35 1.88
C VAL A 149 -10.70 -15.50 0.74
N ASN A 150 -10.53 -16.09 -0.46
CA ASN A 150 -10.08 -15.38 -1.67
C ASN A 150 -8.80 -14.55 -1.44
N HIS A 151 -7.80 -15.11 -0.75
CA HIS A 151 -6.55 -14.42 -0.42
C HIS A 151 -6.73 -13.16 0.46
N ALA A 152 -7.83 -13.10 1.23
CA ALA A 152 -8.08 -12.05 2.21
C ALA A 152 -8.27 -12.65 3.61
N ILE A 153 -7.53 -12.09 4.58
CA ILE A 153 -7.67 -12.46 5.99
C ILE A 153 -8.93 -11.81 6.53
N ARG A 154 -9.80 -12.59 7.16
CA ARG A 154 -10.96 -12.10 7.91
C ARG A 154 -10.67 -12.16 9.40
N TYR A 155 -11.03 -11.10 10.12
CA TYR A 155 -10.82 -11.00 11.55
C TYR A 155 -11.92 -10.16 12.21
N GLU A 156 -12.01 -10.26 13.54
CA GLU A 156 -12.93 -9.48 14.34
C GLU A 156 -12.19 -8.36 15.07
N LEU A 157 -12.68 -7.12 14.91
CA LEU A 157 -12.18 -5.94 15.58
C LEU A 157 -13.36 -5.25 16.25
N GLU A 158 -13.34 -5.18 17.58
CA GLU A 158 -14.37 -4.49 18.38
C GLU A 158 -15.81 -4.99 18.07
N GLY A 159 -15.97 -6.29 17.82
CA GLY A 159 -17.27 -6.90 17.49
C GLY A 159 -17.68 -6.76 16.02
N ALA A 160 -16.88 -6.11 15.18
CA ALA A 160 -17.14 -5.99 13.75
C ALA A 160 -16.21 -6.90 12.92
N ALA A 161 -16.79 -7.54 11.90
CA ALA A 161 -16.00 -8.28 10.92
C ALA A 161 -15.22 -7.31 10.02
N LYS A 162 -13.91 -7.53 9.93
CA LYS A 162 -12.98 -6.79 9.08
C LYS A 162 -12.18 -7.76 8.22
N SER A 163 -11.61 -7.24 7.15
CA SER A 163 -10.71 -8.00 6.30
C SER A 163 -9.67 -7.13 5.64
N PHE A 164 -8.53 -7.73 5.31
CA PHE A 164 -7.55 -7.13 4.41
C PHE A 164 -7.03 -8.18 3.43
N ASP A 165 -6.61 -7.71 2.25
CA ASP A 165 -6.03 -8.55 1.21
C ASP A 165 -4.57 -8.87 1.53
N LEU A 166 -4.19 -10.13 1.29
CA LEU A 166 -2.81 -10.57 1.44
C LEU A 166 -1.92 -10.10 0.28
N PRO A 167 -0.59 -10.04 0.52
CA PRO A 167 0.37 -9.73 -0.54
C PRO A 167 0.34 -10.80 -1.64
N LYS A 168 0.00 -10.38 -2.86
CA LYS A 168 -0.06 -11.28 -4.03
C LYS A 168 1.30 -11.72 -4.54
N GLN A 169 2.37 -11.01 -4.18
CA GLN A 169 3.73 -11.26 -4.63
C GLN A 169 4.61 -11.44 -3.40
N ILE A 170 5.20 -12.63 -3.27
CA ILE A 170 6.04 -12.99 -2.14
C ILE A 170 7.44 -13.31 -2.67
N VAL A 171 8.48 -12.95 -1.92
CA VAL A 171 9.86 -13.26 -2.27
C VAL A 171 10.09 -14.78 -2.14
N GLY A 172 10.48 -15.42 -3.25
CA GLY A 172 10.95 -16.80 -3.26
C GLY A 172 9.90 -17.88 -2.97
N ARG A 173 8.60 -17.54 -2.91
CA ARG A 173 7.49 -18.46 -2.64
C ARG A 173 6.26 -18.12 -3.47
N GLU A 174 5.40 -19.10 -3.69
CA GLU A 174 4.09 -18.87 -4.31
C GLU A 174 3.08 -18.35 -3.30
N ALA A 175 2.11 -17.53 -3.76
CA ALA A 175 1.03 -17.02 -2.90
C ALA A 175 0.23 -18.15 -2.22
N GLY A 176 0.10 -19.31 -2.88
CA GLY A 176 -0.55 -20.49 -2.33
C GLY A 176 0.14 -21.08 -1.10
N GLU A 177 1.47 -20.97 -0.99
CA GLU A 177 2.22 -21.45 0.18
C GLU A 177 1.90 -20.62 1.43
N MET A 178 1.75 -19.31 1.27
CA MET A 178 1.35 -18.42 2.37
C MET A 178 -0.07 -18.72 2.82
N ASP A 179 -1.00 -18.92 1.88
CA ASP A 179 -2.39 -19.27 2.19
C ASP A 179 -2.46 -20.60 2.95
N GLN A 180 -1.69 -21.61 2.52
CA GLN A 180 -1.56 -22.89 3.21
C GLN A 180 -0.98 -22.71 4.61
N ALA A 181 0.12 -21.96 4.75
CA ALA A 181 0.78 -21.75 6.03
C ALA A 181 -0.11 -21.00 7.03
N ILE A 182 -0.90 -20.02 6.58
CA ILE A 182 -1.91 -19.34 7.40
C ILE A 182 -3.00 -20.33 7.83
N GLY A 183 -3.46 -21.20 6.92
CA GLY A 183 -4.44 -22.24 7.23
C GLY A 183 -3.94 -23.25 8.25
N GLU A 184 -2.71 -23.73 8.11
CA GLU A 184 -2.06 -24.63 9.07
C GLU A 184 -1.78 -23.95 10.40
N TRP A 185 -1.30 -22.71 10.34
CA TRP A 185 -1.14 -21.87 11.51
C TRP A 185 -2.46 -21.81 12.26
N ALA A 186 -3.57 -21.41 11.63
CA ALA A 186 -4.89 -21.29 12.26
C ALA A 186 -5.36 -22.59 12.93
N LYS A 187 -5.15 -23.75 12.30
CA LYS A 187 -5.52 -25.07 12.85
C LYS A 187 -4.73 -25.49 14.08
N ARG A 188 -3.46 -25.10 14.22
CA ARG A 188 -2.61 -25.52 15.34
C ARG A 188 -3.12 -25.08 16.72
N GLY A 189 -3.81 -23.94 16.80
CA GLY A 189 -4.35 -23.43 18.06
C GLY A 189 -5.85 -23.68 18.25
N SER A 190 -6.51 -24.45 17.37
CA SER A 190 -7.91 -24.86 17.57
C SER A 190 -8.05 -26.22 18.28
N GLY A 191 -6.93 -26.83 18.68
CA GLY A 191 -6.87 -28.15 19.32
C GLY A 191 -6.51 -28.14 20.80
N SER A 192 -6.49 -26.97 21.45
CA SER A 192 -6.22 -26.79 22.88
C SER A 192 -7.46 -26.36 23.64
#